data_AF-A0A167GSQ0-F1
#
_entry.id   AF-A0A167GSQ0-F1
#
_cell.length_a   1.000
_cell.length_b   1.000
_cell.length_c   1.000
_cell.angle_alpha   90.00
_cell.angle_beta   90.00
_cell.angle_gamma   90.00
#
_symmetry.space_group_name_H-M   'P 1'
#
loop_
_entity.id
_entity.type
_entity.pdbx_description
1 polymer ?
#
loop_
_entity_poly.entity_id
_entity_poly.type
_entity_poly.pdbx_seq_one_letter_code
_entity_poly.pdbx_strand_id
1 'polypeptide(L)'
;MRPLPLLAVLLALSGPAAGADEAPTIVGGELSARWPGIGALMHGPLFGCTAFLVGPDLVITAAHCIGSDTVAPPDVFFTGPDRDHVLNSYPIATITPHPAYDPATAAFDLAVIRLAEPAVEAVIEVRTTPLTNADIGLPVWMAGYGRDENAQSERKRIGATTIAELIPDNVVVDGLPQGCFGDSGSPLFTAGGGAQPVALGVASFISHENCRGSTYYQRIDRALPFLLGFEGLCVEGSLCSDALFADDFGG
;
A
#
# COMPACT_ATOMS: atom_id res chain seq x y z
N MET A 1 -42.40 26.16 -63.55
CA MET A 1 -41.74 24.99 -62.92
C MET A 1 -40.78 25.52 -61.86
N ARG A 2 -40.91 25.10 -60.60
CA ARG A 2 -40.15 25.64 -59.46
C ARG A 2 -38.97 24.70 -59.15
N PRO A 3 -37.71 25.16 -59.06
CA PRO A 3 -36.61 24.33 -58.56
C PRO A 3 -36.69 24.20 -57.03
N LEU A 4 -36.39 23.01 -56.51
CA LEU A 4 -36.22 22.74 -55.08
C LEU A 4 -34.86 23.30 -54.60
N PRO A 5 -34.75 23.90 -53.40
CA PRO A 5 -33.47 24.15 -52.78
C PRO A 5 -32.89 22.84 -52.22
N LEU A 6 -31.62 22.55 -52.54
CA LEU A 6 -30.91 21.39 -52.05
C LEU A 6 -30.50 21.62 -50.59
N LEU A 7 -30.95 20.78 -49.65
CA LEU A 7 -30.58 20.88 -48.25
C LEU A 7 -29.16 20.32 -48.05
N ALA A 8 -28.19 21.19 -47.75
CA ALA A 8 -26.82 20.77 -47.47
C ALA A 8 -26.73 20.17 -46.06
N VAL A 9 -26.51 18.86 -45.97
CA VAL A 9 -26.25 18.18 -44.69
C VAL A 9 -24.77 18.38 -44.32
N LEU A 10 -24.51 19.18 -43.29
CA LEU A 10 -23.21 19.26 -42.64
C LEU A 10 -22.97 17.99 -41.82
N LEU A 11 -22.18 17.05 -42.34
CA LEU A 11 -21.59 16.00 -41.52
C LEU A 11 -20.57 16.64 -40.58
N ALA A 12 -20.89 16.69 -39.29
CA ALA A 12 -19.88 16.93 -38.26
C ALA A 12 -18.94 15.73 -38.22
N LEU A 13 -17.68 15.91 -38.61
CA LEU A 13 -16.64 14.93 -38.36
C LEU A 13 -16.30 14.95 -36.86
N SER A 14 -16.96 14.08 -36.10
CA SER A 14 -16.48 13.69 -34.78
C SER A 14 -15.16 12.92 -34.97
N GLY A 15 -14.04 13.60 -34.79
CA GLY A 15 -12.76 12.93 -34.59
C GLY A 15 -12.85 12.03 -33.35
N PRO A 16 -12.04 10.96 -33.26
CA PRO A 16 -11.96 10.20 -32.02
C PRO A 16 -11.53 11.16 -30.91
N ALA A 17 -12.33 11.25 -29.84
CA ALA A 17 -11.82 11.77 -28.59
C ALA A 17 -10.61 10.90 -28.22
N ALA A 18 -9.47 11.52 -27.96
CA ALA A 18 -8.35 10.80 -27.39
C ALA A 18 -8.86 10.16 -26.10
N GLY A 19 -8.77 8.83 -26.01
CA GLY A 19 -8.97 8.16 -24.74
C GLY A 19 -7.95 8.77 -23.78
N ALA A 20 -8.42 9.22 -22.62
CA ALA A 20 -7.52 9.22 -21.48
C ALA A 20 -7.19 7.74 -21.26
N ASP A 21 -5.92 7.38 -21.41
CA ASP A 21 -5.47 6.07 -20.94
C ASP A 21 -5.76 6.03 -19.44
N GLU A 22 -6.73 5.19 -19.06
CA GLU A 22 -7.12 4.98 -17.68
C GLU A 22 -6.02 4.13 -17.05
N ALA A 23 -5.00 4.83 -16.53
CA ALA A 23 -3.80 4.22 -15.98
C ALA A 23 -4.18 3.27 -14.84
N PRO A 24 -3.68 2.02 -14.86
CA PRO A 24 -3.97 1.09 -13.78
C PRO A 24 -3.30 1.52 -12.43
N THR A 25 -3.69 0.93 -11.27
CA THR A 25 -4.68 1.46 -10.30
C THR A 25 -5.14 0.49 -9.15
N ILE A 26 -4.28 -0.29 -8.44
CA ILE A 26 -4.59 -1.44 -7.51
C ILE A 26 -5.75 -2.41 -7.91
N VAL A 27 -6.99 -2.16 -7.48
CA VAL A 27 -8.19 -2.76 -8.09
C VAL A 27 -8.45 -1.90 -9.31
N GLY A 28 -8.07 -2.43 -10.47
CA GLY A 28 -7.64 -1.69 -11.63
C GLY A 28 -6.12 -1.57 -11.74
N GLY A 29 -5.26 -2.49 -11.24
CA GLY A 29 -3.84 -2.27 -10.88
C GLY A 29 -2.69 -2.42 -11.89
N GLU A 30 -1.68 -1.53 -11.79
CA GLU A 30 -0.40 -1.67 -12.52
C GLU A 30 0.46 -2.72 -11.80
N LEU A 31 0.82 -3.80 -12.49
CA LEU A 31 1.80 -4.77 -12.01
C LEU A 31 3.18 -4.09 -11.96
N SER A 32 3.91 -4.21 -10.85
CA SER A 32 5.17 -3.50 -10.72
C SER A 32 6.21 -4.19 -9.83
N ALA A 33 7.48 -4.06 -10.23
CA ALA A 33 8.63 -4.40 -9.41
C ALA A 33 9.12 -3.21 -8.54
N ARG A 34 8.58 -1.99 -8.73
CA ARG A 34 8.90 -0.80 -7.92
C ARG A 34 8.63 -1.06 -6.42
N TRP A 35 9.27 -0.27 -5.56
CA TRP A 35 9.24 -0.42 -4.10
C TRP A 35 9.60 -1.85 -3.68
N PRO A 36 10.87 -2.27 -3.87
CA PRO A 36 11.27 -3.67 -3.71
C PRO A 36 11.07 -4.18 -2.27
N GLY A 37 11.19 -3.30 -1.27
CA GLY A 37 10.92 -3.63 0.14
C GLY A 37 9.44 -3.80 0.51
N ILE A 38 8.51 -3.68 -0.44
CA ILE A 38 7.10 -4.07 -0.25
C ILE A 38 6.91 -5.52 -0.69
N GLY A 39 6.52 -6.35 0.27
CA GLY A 39 6.50 -7.81 0.19
C GLY A 39 5.21 -8.42 0.72
N ALA A 40 5.14 -9.75 0.72
CA ALA A 40 4.03 -10.52 1.26
C ALA A 40 4.45 -11.33 2.49
N LEU A 41 3.48 -11.62 3.35
CA LEU A 41 3.61 -12.54 4.46
C LEU A 41 3.03 -13.90 4.08
N MET A 42 3.82 -14.95 4.28
CA MET A 42 3.45 -16.33 3.99
C MET A 42 3.24 -17.08 5.29
N HIS A 43 2.22 -17.95 5.30
CA HIS A 43 1.87 -18.86 6.38
C HIS A 43 2.15 -20.28 5.85
N GLY A 44 3.42 -20.66 5.83
CA GLY A 44 3.91 -21.81 5.06
C GLY A 44 3.64 -21.62 3.56
N PRO A 45 2.89 -22.53 2.89
CA PRO A 45 2.65 -22.43 1.45
C PRO A 45 1.58 -21.39 1.06
N LEU A 46 0.84 -20.85 2.03
CA LEU A 46 -0.32 -19.96 1.83
C LEU A 46 0.08 -18.49 1.94
N PHE A 47 -0.43 -17.66 1.04
CA PHE A 47 -0.37 -16.21 1.16
C PHE A 47 -1.33 -15.71 2.26
N GLY A 48 -0.88 -14.77 3.09
CA GLY A 48 -1.69 -14.10 4.11
C GLY A 48 -1.98 -12.64 3.77
N CYS A 49 -0.96 -11.78 3.88
CA CYS A 49 -1.08 -10.33 3.85
C CYS A 49 0.08 -9.66 3.11
N THR A 50 -0.01 -8.34 2.91
CA THR A 50 1.12 -7.49 2.51
C THR A 50 1.89 -7.01 3.75
N ALA A 51 3.17 -6.71 3.58
CA ALA A 51 4.00 -6.06 4.58
C ALA A 51 5.12 -5.25 3.91
N PHE A 52 5.83 -4.40 4.65
CA PHE A 52 6.89 -3.56 4.08
C PHE A 52 8.06 -3.34 5.03
N LEU A 53 9.27 -3.31 4.47
CA LEU A 53 10.51 -3.01 5.19
C LEU A 53 10.54 -1.56 5.66
N VAL A 54 10.91 -1.37 6.93
CA VAL A 54 11.15 -0.06 7.58
C VAL A 54 12.49 -0.01 8.30
N GLY A 55 13.39 -0.93 7.96
CA GLY A 55 14.73 -1.07 8.52
C GLY A 55 15.36 -2.34 7.92
N PRO A 56 16.68 -2.57 8.08
CA PRO A 56 17.35 -3.69 7.44
C PRO A 56 16.72 -5.04 7.77
N ASP A 57 16.30 -5.26 9.01
CA ASP A 57 15.62 -6.48 9.46
C ASP A 57 14.24 -6.21 10.09
N LEU A 58 13.66 -5.02 9.86
CA LEU A 58 12.37 -4.61 10.41
C LEU A 58 11.31 -4.47 9.33
N VAL A 59 10.15 -5.09 9.58
CA VAL A 59 8.98 -5.08 8.69
C VAL A 59 7.75 -4.62 9.47
N ILE A 60 6.90 -3.81 8.85
CA ILE A 60 5.56 -3.44 9.38
C ILE A 60 4.46 -4.14 8.57
N THR A 61 3.41 -4.55 9.27
CA THR A 61 2.17 -5.09 8.72
C THR A 61 0.98 -4.77 9.65
N ALA A 62 -0.23 -5.24 9.34
CA ALA A 62 -1.39 -5.12 10.23
C ALA A 62 -1.35 -6.19 11.34
N ALA A 63 -1.86 -5.90 12.53
CA ALA A 63 -1.87 -6.85 13.64
C ALA A 63 -2.77 -8.06 13.38
N HIS A 64 -3.88 -7.88 12.66
CA HIS A 64 -4.78 -8.97 12.27
C HIS A 64 -4.13 -10.00 11.33
N CYS A 65 -3.01 -9.66 10.68
CA CYS A 65 -2.26 -10.57 9.79
C CYS A 65 -1.38 -11.57 10.54
N ILE A 66 -1.16 -11.39 11.85
CA ILE A 66 -0.19 -12.17 12.63
C ILE A 66 -0.73 -13.55 13.07
N GLY A 67 -1.92 -13.93 12.59
CA GLY A 67 -2.58 -15.19 12.96
C GLY A 67 -3.44 -15.06 14.22
N SER A 68 -3.87 -16.19 14.75
CA SER A 68 -4.80 -16.31 15.87
C SER A 68 -4.64 -17.67 16.57
N ASP A 69 -5.45 -17.95 17.59
CA ASP A 69 -5.52 -19.28 18.22
C ASP A 69 -5.82 -20.43 17.23
N THR A 70 -6.36 -20.13 16.04
CA THR A 70 -6.73 -21.10 14.99
C THR A 70 -5.93 -20.96 13.69
N VAL A 71 -5.14 -19.90 13.54
CA VAL A 71 -4.35 -19.60 12.33
C VAL A 71 -2.90 -19.37 12.75
N ALA A 72 -1.99 -20.22 12.30
CA ALA A 72 -0.57 -20.07 12.59
C ALA A 72 -0.05 -18.69 12.13
N PRO A 73 0.90 -18.06 12.86
CA PRO A 73 1.53 -16.82 12.44
C PRO A 73 2.31 -17.01 11.12
N PRO A 74 2.58 -15.93 10.38
CA PRO A 74 3.46 -16.00 9.22
C PRO A 74 4.88 -16.40 9.62
N ASP A 75 5.54 -17.20 8.78
CA ASP A 75 6.90 -17.71 8.99
C ASP A 75 7.93 -17.11 8.02
N VAL A 76 7.49 -16.56 6.89
CA VAL A 76 8.34 -15.94 5.86
C VAL A 76 7.79 -14.58 5.41
N PHE A 77 8.68 -13.60 5.28
CA PHE A 77 8.46 -12.38 4.50
C PHE A 77 9.11 -12.52 3.12
N PHE A 78 8.33 -12.29 2.07
CA PHE A 78 8.72 -12.51 0.67
C PHE A 78 8.73 -11.18 -0.13
N THR A 79 9.79 -10.91 -0.90
CA THR A 79 9.91 -9.72 -1.78
C THR A 79 10.02 -10.12 -3.27
N GLY A 80 9.14 -9.58 -4.12
CA GLY A 80 9.18 -9.79 -5.59
C GLY A 80 7.89 -9.36 -6.29
N PRO A 81 7.80 -9.38 -7.63
CA PRO A 81 6.56 -9.01 -8.32
C PRO A 81 5.40 -9.99 -8.08
N ASP A 82 5.66 -11.29 -7.90
CA ASP A 82 4.63 -12.29 -7.58
C ASP A 82 5.26 -13.59 -7.03
N ARG A 83 4.42 -14.53 -6.58
CA ARG A 83 4.82 -15.81 -5.97
C ARG A 83 5.61 -16.75 -6.91
N ASP A 84 5.49 -16.62 -8.22
CA ASP A 84 6.25 -17.42 -9.19
C ASP A 84 7.61 -16.78 -9.54
N HIS A 85 7.75 -15.47 -9.28
CA HIS A 85 8.93 -14.65 -9.55
C HIS A 85 9.56 -14.09 -8.27
N VAL A 86 9.91 -14.99 -7.35
CA VAL A 86 10.49 -14.61 -6.05
C VAL A 86 11.87 -13.96 -6.23
N LEU A 87 12.12 -12.80 -5.60
CA LEU A 87 13.46 -12.20 -5.53
C LEU A 87 14.20 -12.68 -4.27
N ASN A 88 13.65 -12.40 -3.08
CA ASN A 88 14.19 -12.87 -1.81
C ASN A 88 13.07 -13.35 -0.87
N SER A 89 13.44 -14.24 0.07
CA SER A 89 12.55 -14.78 1.10
C SER A 89 13.30 -14.80 2.43
N TYR A 90 12.75 -14.11 3.43
CA TYR A 90 13.37 -13.88 4.73
C TYR A 90 12.60 -14.61 5.83
N PRO A 91 13.24 -15.52 6.60
CA PRO A 91 12.60 -16.14 7.75
C PRO A 91 12.25 -15.10 8.82
N ILE A 92 11.10 -15.26 9.46
CA ILE A 92 10.66 -14.38 10.56
C ILE A 92 11.25 -14.88 11.89
N ALA A 93 11.92 -13.99 12.62
CA ALA A 93 12.53 -14.29 13.92
C ALA A 93 11.60 -13.98 15.11
N THR A 94 10.95 -12.81 15.09
CA THR A 94 10.00 -12.39 16.12
C THR A 94 8.88 -11.56 15.53
N ILE A 95 7.68 -11.68 16.09
CA ILE A 95 6.56 -10.80 15.77
C ILE A 95 6.07 -10.11 17.04
N THR A 96 5.73 -8.83 16.94
CA THR A 96 5.22 -8.03 18.05
C THR A 96 4.03 -7.19 17.55
N PRO A 97 2.78 -7.62 17.79
CA PRO A 97 1.62 -6.75 17.56
C PRO A 97 1.64 -5.57 18.53
N HIS A 98 1.00 -4.46 18.14
CA HIS A 98 0.84 -3.31 19.02
C HIS A 98 0.09 -3.73 20.30
N PRO A 99 0.56 -3.38 21.51
CA PRO A 99 -0.01 -3.90 22.78
C PRO A 99 -1.42 -3.38 23.08
N ALA A 100 -1.88 -2.35 22.36
CA ALA A 100 -3.24 -1.84 22.42
C ALA A 100 -4.10 -2.21 21.18
N TYR A 101 -3.67 -3.22 20.39
CA TYR A 101 -4.48 -3.73 19.29
C TYR A 101 -5.78 -4.33 19.81
N ASP A 102 -6.91 -3.90 19.26
CA ASP A 102 -8.24 -4.46 19.54
C ASP A 102 -8.91 -4.98 18.25
N PRO A 103 -9.08 -6.31 18.08
CA PRO A 103 -9.71 -6.89 16.88
C PRO A 103 -11.20 -6.56 16.76
N ALA A 104 -11.88 -6.11 17.83
CA ALA A 104 -13.29 -5.74 17.77
C ALA A 104 -13.53 -4.33 17.18
N THR A 105 -12.50 -3.46 17.22
CA THR A 105 -12.57 -2.07 16.74
C THR A 105 -11.54 -1.73 15.67
N ALA A 106 -10.60 -2.64 15.38
CA ALA A 106 -9.40 -2.41 14.58
C ALA A 106 -8.50 -1.24 15.09
N ALA A 107 -8.67 -0.83 16.35
CA ALA A 107 -7.82 0.17 16.97
C ALA A 107 -6.38 -0.37 17.07
N PHE A 108 -5.39 0.43 16.67
CA PHE A 108 -3.97 0.07 16.65
C PHE A 108 -3.67 -1.24 15.90
N ASP A 109 -4.34 -1.48 14.77
CA ASP A 109 -4.11 -2.63 13.89
C ASP A 109 -2.77 -2.52 13.14
N LEU A 110 -1.68 -2.72 13.88
CA LEU A 110 -0.29 -2.66 13.43
C LEU A 110 0.55 -3.69 14.19
N ALA A 111 1.45 -4.37 13.48
CA ALA A 111 2.50 -5.21 14.06
C ALA A 111 3.87 -4.89 13.46
N VAL A 112 4.91 -5.08 14.27
CA VAL A 112 6.30 -5.09 13.83
C VAL A 112 6.80 -6.53 13.80
N ILE A 113 7.47 -6.88 12.72
CA ILE A 113 8.14 -8.15 12.49
C ILE A 113 9.65 -7.87 12.45
N ARG A 114 10.44 -8.72 13.11
CA ARG A 114 11.90 -8.78 12.92
C ARG A 114 12.25 -10.02 12.12
N LEU A 115 13.03 -9.83 11.06
CA LEU A 115 13.57 -10.87 10.20
C LEU A 115 14.76 -11.56 10.88
N ALA A 116 15.04 -12.81 10.50
CA ALA A 116 16.19 -13.56 11.02
C ALA A 116 17.53 -13.09 10.45
N GLU A 117 17.50 -12.41 9.30
CA GLU A 117 18.65 -11.82 8.63
C GLU A 117 18.25 -10.50 7.95
N PRO A 118 19.19 -9.55 7.75
CA PRO A 118 18.89 -8.30 7.07
C PRO A 118 18.52 -8.50 5.60
N ALA A 119 17.47 -7.81 5.18
CA ALA A 119 17.06 -7.69 3.80
C ALA A 119 18.03 -6.80 2.99
N VAL A 120 18.10 -7.06 1.68
CA VAL A 120 18.94 -6.30 0.73
C VAL A 120 18.16 -5.20 0.00
N GLU A 121 16.83 -5.21 0.09
CA GLU A 121 15.95 -4.22 -0.52
C GLU A 121 15.98 -2.88 0.20
N ALA A 122 15.73 -1.82 -0.57
CA ALA A 122 15.52 -0.49 -0.03
C ALA A 122 14.28 -0.43 0.88
N VAL A 123 14.45 0.22 2.04
CA VAL A 123 13.44 0.37 3.09
C VAL A 123 12.54 1.59 2.86
N ILE A 124 11.40 1.63 3.53
CA ILE A 124 10.49 2.77 3.58
C ILE A 124 10.67 3.51 4.91
N GLU A 125 10.80 4.84 4.86
CA GLU A 125 10.85 5.68 6.05
C GLU A 125 9.48 5.69 6.78
N VAL A 126 9.49 5.63 8.11
CA VAL A 126 8.26 5.82 8.91
C VAL A 126 8.02 7.32 9.16
N ARG A 127 6.82 7.81 8.81
CA ARG A 127 6.41 9.20 9.08
C ARG A 127 6.46 9.49 10.58
N THR A 128 7.14 10.57 10.95
CA THR A 128 7.22 11.04 12.35
C THR A 128 6.43 12.34 12.56
N THR A 129 6.27 13.12 11.49
CA THR A 129 5.47 14.34 11.48
C THR A 129 3.98 14.01 11.59
N PRO A 130 3.26 14.48 12.62
CA PRO A 130 1.85 14.17 12.80
C PRO A 130 0.98 14.52 11.59
N LEU A 131 -0.01 13.69 11.31
CA LEU A 131 -1.03 13.92 10.28
C LEU A 131 -2.12 14.83 10.81
N THR A 132 -2.51 15.80 10.00
CA THR A 132 -3.48 16.86 10.31
C THR A 132 -4.47 17.04 9.16
N ASN A 133 -5.56 17.77 9.37
CA ASN A 133 -6.53 18.04 8.29
C ASN A 133 -5.93 18.86 7.11
N ALA A 134 -4.71 19.40 7.25
CA ALA A 134 -3.97 20.00 6.15
C ALA A 134 -3.33 18.98 5.19
N ASP A 135 -3.22 17.71 5.61
CA ASP A 135 -2.75 16.58 4.78
C ASP A 135 -3.89 15.98 3.93
N ILE A 136 -5.15 16.40 4.10
CA ILE A 136 -6.26 15.98 3.23
C ILE A 136 -6.01 16.52 1.82
N GLY A 137 -6.09 15.65 0.81
CA GLY A 137 -5.70 15.92 -0.57
C GLY A 137 -4.21 15.69 -0.88
N LEU A 138 -3.37 15.31 0.10
CA LEU A 138 -1.97 14.94 -0.13
C LEU A 138 -1.88 13.74 -1.10
N PRO A 139 -1.08 13.82 -2.19
CA PRO A 139 -0.80 12.67 -3.05
C PRO A 139 -0.08 11.56 -2.29
N VAL A 140 -0.62 10.35 -2.42
CA VAL A 140 -0.16 9.14 -1.74
C VAL A 140 -0.19 7.95 -2.67
N TRP A 141 0.67 6.98 -2.41
CA TRP A 141 0.76 5.71 -3.10
C TRP A 141 0.44 4.58 -2.13
N MET A 142 -0.20 3.55 -2.67
CA MET A 142 -0.42 2.28 -2.00
C MET A 142 0.09 1.16 -2.91
N ALA A 143 0.62 0.10 -2.31
CA ALA A 143 1.20 -1.02 -3.06
C ALA A 143 1.08 -2.33 -2.26
N GLY A 144 0.62 -3.40 -2.91
CA GLY A 144 0.32 -4.65 -2.24
C GLY A 144 -0.05 -5.79 -3.19
N TYR A 145 -0.35 -6.95 -2.60
CA TYR A 145 -0.56 -8.22 -3.29
C TYR A 145 -2.03 -8.67 -3.22
N GLY A 146 -2.95 -7.77 -2.87
CA GLY A 146 -4.38 -8.06 -2.81
C GLY A 146 -5.01 -8.39 -4.15
N ARG A 147 -6.28 -8.81 -4.09
CA ARG A 147 -7.06 -9.15 -5.28
C ARG A 147 -7.31 -7.92 -6.15
N ASP A 148 -7.15 -8.09 -7.46
CA ASP A 148 -7.55 -7.11 -8.46
C ASP A 148 -9.04 -7.22 -8.85
N GLU A 149 -9.45 -6.43 -9.85
CA GLU A 149 -10.79 -6.42 -10.44
C GLU A 149 -11.19 -7.75 -11.10
N ASN A 150 -10.23 -8.63 -11.38
CA ASN A 150 -10.41 -9.99 -11.91
C ASN A 150 -10.32 -11.07 -10.80
N ALA A 151 -10.30 -10.66 -9.53
CA ALA A 151 -10.10 -11.48 -8.34
C ALA A 151 -8.74 -12.22 -8.24
N GLN A 152 -7.70 -11.73 -8.94
CA GLN A 152 -6.34 -12.28 -8.88
C GLN A 152 -5.47 -11.59 -7.79
N SER A 153 -5.13 -12.34 -6.74
CA SER A 153 -4.18 -11.94 -5.69
C SER A 153 -2.73 -12.36 -6.00
N GLU A 154 -1.82 -12.19 -5.02
CA GLU A 154 -0.43 -12.70 -5.01
C GLU A 154 0.50 -12.08 -6.05
N ARG A 155 0.09 -10.95 -6.64
CA ARG A 155 0.84 -10.19 -7.64
C ARG A 155 0.88 -8.72 -7.22
N LYS A 156 2.08 -8.17 -7.02
CA LYS A 156 2.29 -6.81 -6.53
C LYS A 156 1.75 -5.80 -7.55
N ARG A 157 0.80 -5.00 -7.09
CA ARG A 157 0.26 -3.85 -7.82
C ARG A 157 0.54 -2.57 -7.07
N ILE A 158 0.47 -1.44 -7.78
CA ILE A 158 0.62 -0.09 -7.23
C ILE A 158 -0.59 0.76 -7.63
N GLY A 159 -0.89 1.77 -6.83
CA GLY A 159 -1.82 2.83 -7.18
C GLY A 159 -1.46 4.16 -6.52
N ALA A 160 -1.72 5.26 -7.23
CA ALA A 160 -1.62 6.61 -6.71
C ALA A 160 -3.02 7.20 -6.47
N THR A 161 -3.22 7.88 -5.35
CA THR A 161 -4.48 8.51 -4.94
C THR A 161 -4.19 9.73 -4.05
N THR A 162 -5.20 10.26 -3.37
CA THR A 162 -5.04 11.29 -2.34
C THR A 162 -5.68 10.88 -1.02
N ILE A 163 -5.25 11.48 0.09
CA ILE A 163 -5.94 11.35 1.39
C ILE A 163 -7.33 11.97 1.27
N ALA A 164 -8.38 11.16 1.40
CA ALA A 164 -9.77 11.61 1.33
C ALA A 164 -10.27 12.15 2.68
N GLU A 165 -9.95 11.47 3.78
CA GLU A 165 -10.34 11.85 5.13
C GLU A 165 -9.29 11.42 6.16
N LEU A 166 -9.23 12.14 7.29
CA LEU A 166 -8.56 11.68 8.50
C LEU A 166 -9.59 11.51 9.62
N ILE A 167 -9.70 10.28 10.11
CA ILE A 167 -10.44 9.95 11.35
C ILE A 167 -9.41 9.72 12.49
N PRO A 168 -9.82 9.59 13.77
CA PRO A 168 -8.90 9.67 14.91
C PRO A 168 -7.65 8.79 14.80
N ASP A 169 -7.83 7.53 14.39
CA ASP A 169 -6.73 6.56 14.30
C ASP A 169 -6.50 6.01 12.88
N ASN A 170 -7.23 6.50 11.85
CA ASN A 170 -7.04 6.07 10.46
C ASN A 170 -6.91 7.21 9.44
N VAL A 171 -6.13 6.94 8.40
CA VAL A 171 -6.16 7.65 7.12
C VAL A 171 -7.12 6.93 6.19
N VAL A 172 -7.97 7.66 5.50
CA VAL A 172 -8.93 7.10 4.53
C VAL A 172 -8.52 7.54 3.13
N VAL A 173 -8.47 6.58 2.21
CA VAL A 173 -8.50 6.84 0.76
C VAL A 173 -9.83 6.30 0.23
N ASP A 174 -10.43 6.99 -0.74
CA ASP A 174 -11.76 6.67 -1.28
C ASP A 174 -11.75 6.65 -2.80
N GLY A 175 -12.54 5.75 -3.40
CA GLY A 175 -12.60 5.57 -4.85
C GLY A 175 -11.59 4.55 -5.37
N LEU A 176 -11.02 4.79 -6.54
CA LEU A 176 -9.94 3.97 -7.11
C LEU A 176 -8.66 4.80 -7.17
N PRO A 177 -7.48 4.23 -6.87
CA PRO A 177 -7.23 2.88 -6.36
C PRO A 177 -7.78 2.66 -4.95
N GLN A 178 -8.14 1.41 -4.66
CA GLN A 178 -8.47 0.96 -3.30
C GLN A 178 -7.98 -0.46 -3.04
N GLY A 179 -7.66 -0.76 -1.78
CA GLY A 179 -7.15 -2.06 -1.35
C GLY A 179 -8.24 -3.12 -1.25
N CYS A 180 -7.85 -4.37 -1.39
CA CYS A 180 -8.74 -5.53 -1.32
C CYS A 180 -8.13 -6.62 -0.43
N PHE A 181 -8.80 -7.78 -0.32
CA PHE A 181 -8.28 -8.91 0.46
C PHE A 181 -6.86 -9.28 0.01
N GLY A 182 -5.92 -9.21 0.97
CA GLY A 182 -4.48 -9.40 0.76
C GLY A 182 -3.65 -8.12 0.79
N ASP A 183 -4.26 -6.94 0.59
CA ASP A 183 -3.57 -5.65 0.78
C ASP A 183 -3.47 -5.24 2.26
N SER A 184 -4.16 -5.93 3.17
CA SER A 184 -3.95 -5.80 4.62
C SER A 184 -2.45 -5.78 4.96
N GLY A 185 -2.02 -4.81 5.76
CA GLY A 185 -0.62 -4.58 6.10
C GLY A 185 0.22 -3.83 5.07
N SER A 186 -0.32 -3.49 3.89
CA SER A 186 0.36 -2.63 2.91
C SER A 186 0.60 -1.21 3.42
N PRO A 187 1.66 -0.52 2.96
CA PRO A 187 1.88 0.88 3.29
C PRO A 187 0.97 1.79 2.44
N LEU A 188 0.43 2.83 3.08
CA LEU A 188 0.11 4.09 2.43
C LEU A 188 1.28 5.05 2.65
N PHE A 189 1.89 5.54 1.57
CA PHE A 189 3.13 6.31 1.63
C PHE A 189 3.13 7.51 0.68
N THR A 190 4.04 8.45 0.89
CA THR A 190 4.23 9.63 0.03
C THR A 190 5.71 9.90 -0.21
N ALA A 191 6.03 10.87 -1.07
CA ALA A 191 7.40 11.28 -1.34
C ALA A 191 7.95 12.17 -0.21
N GLY A 192 9.02 11.73 0.44
CA GLY A 192 9.75 12.45 1.48
C GLY A 192 10.98 13.19 0.96
N GLY A 193 11.87 13.56 1.91
CA GLY A 193 13.15 14.18 1.60
C GLY A 193 14.00 13.29 0.70
N GLY A 194 14.67 13.88 -0.30
CA GLY A 194 15.49 13.12 -1.25
C GLY A 194 14.71 12.11 -2.12
N ALA A 195 13.37 12.21 -2.16
CA ALA A 195 12.49 11.21 -2.75
C ALA A 195 12.60 9.81 -2.12
N GLN A 196 12.84 9.72 -0.80
CA GLN A 196 12.56 8.48 -0.06
C GLN A 196 11.05 8.29 0.13
N PRO A 197 10.52 7.07 0.05
CA PRO A 197 9.13 6.79 0.42
C PRO A 197 8.95 6.89 1.93
N VAL A 198 7.93 7.65 2.34
CA VAL A 198 7.57 7.85 3.75
C VAL A 198 6.18 7.26 4.00
N ALA A 199 6.10 6.13 4.71
CA ALA A 199 4.86 5.49 5.12
C ALA A 199 4.16 6.29 6.21
N LEU A 200 2.88 6.60 5.99
CA LEU A 200 2.01 7.35 6.89
C LEU A 200 0.84 6.52 7.44
N GLY A 201 0.54 5.37 6.83
CA GLY A 201 -0.47 4.44 7.31
C GLY A 201 -0.22 2.98 6.90
N VAL A 202 -0.88 2.05 7.58
CA VAL A 202 -0.85 0.59 7.34
C VAL A 202 -2.26 0.09 7.05
N ALA A 203 -2.49 -0.58 5.92
CA ALA A 203 -3.84 -1.00 5.51
C ALA A 203 -4.46 -1.95 6.54
N SER A 204 -5.65 -1.60 7.04
CA SER A 204 -6.31 -2.33 8.13
C SER A 204 -7.63 -2.94 7.66
N PHE A 205 -8.56 -2.14 7.13
CA PHE A 205 -9.85 -2.63 6.66
C PHE A 205 -10.41 -1.83 5.47
N ILE A 206 -11.46 -2.36 4.84
CA ILE A 206 -12.14 -1.79 3.68
C ILE A 206 -13.62 -1.56 4.01
N SER A 207 -14.26 -0.56 3.40
CA SER A 207 -15.68 -0.26 3.65
C SER A 207 -16.63 -1.38 3.22
N HIS A 208 -16.28 -2.12 2.16
CA HIS A 208 -17.15 -3.14 1.55
C HIS A 208 -16.34 -4.36 1.05
N GLU A 209 -16.86 -5.56 1.33
CA GLU A 209 -16.28 -6.85 0.90
C GLU A 209 -16.25 -7.05 -0.62
N ASN A 210 -16.95 -6.22 -1.40
CA ASN A 210 -16.89 -6.24 -2.86
C ASN A 210 -15.69 -5.46 -3.43
N CYS A 211 -14.79 -4.98 -2.57
CA CYS A 211 -13.62 -4.17 -2.92
C CYS A 211 -14.02 -2.95 -3.77
N ARG A 212 -14.92 -2.14 -3.18
CA ARG A 212 -15.30 -0.80 -3.63
C ARG A 212 -15.49 0.13 -2.44
N GLY A 213 -15.31 1.42 -2.67
CA GLY A 213 -15.46 2.47 -1.66
C GLY A 213 -14.11 2.86 -1.09
N SER A 214 -13.95 2.75 0.22
CA SER A 214 -12.82 3.33 0.95
C SER A 214 -11.93 2.28 1.61
N THR A 215 -10.62 2.54 1.64
CA THR A 215 -9.63 1.76 2.40
C THR A 215 -9.15 2.58 3.60
N TYR A 216 -9.14 1.93 4.77
CA TYR A 216 -8.78 2.53 6.05
C TYR A 216 -7.40 2.02 6.47
N TYR A 217 -6.48 2.96 6.68
CA TYR A 217 -5.11 2.67 7.08
C TYR A 217 -4.91 3.09 8.52
N GLN A 218 -4.48 2.19 9.40
CA GLN A 218 -4.01 2.54 10.74
C GLN A 218 -2.91 3.60 10.64
N ARG A 219 -3.13 4.75 11.26
CA ARG A 219 -2.19 5.88 11.28
C ARG A 219 -0.90 5.49 11.98
N ILE A 220 0.23 5.69 11.30
CA ILE A 220 1.56 5.40 11.84
C ILE A 220 1.96 6.42 12.92
N ASP A 221 1.62 7.71 12.74
CA ASP A 221 1.92 8.76 13.71
C ASP A 221 1.22 8.56 15.08
N ARG A 222 0.10 7.83 15.09
CA ARG A 222 -0.63 7.42 16.31
C ARG A 222 0.05 6.27 17.04
N ALA A 223 0.72 5.37 16.31
CA ALA A 223 1.48 4.23 16.83
C ALA A 223 2.97 4.54 17.07
N LEU A 224 3.43 5.76 16.75
CA LEU A 224 4.85 6.13 16.75
C LEU A 224 5.59 5.83 18.08
N PRO A 225 5.03 6.04 19.30
CA PRO A 225 5.71 5.68 20.54
C PRO A 225 6.03 4.19 20.70
N PHE A 226 5.24 3.31 20.07
CA PHE A 226 5.52 1.87 20.01
C PHE A 226 6.61 1.58 18.98
N LEU A 227 6.52 2.16 17.79
CA LEU A 227 7.50 1.97 16.71
C LEU A 227 8.91 2.44 17.11
N LEU A 228 9.04 3.57 17.79
CA LEU A 228 10.33 4.09 18.29
C LEU A 228 10.98 3.19 19.36
N GLY A 229 10.30 2.14 19.83
CA GLY A 229 10.88 1.11 20.69
C GLY A 229 11.74 0.08 19.94
N PHE A 230 11.73 0.06 18.61
CA PHE A 230 12.45 -0.92 17.79
C PHE A 230 13.76 -0.35 17.23
N GLU A 231 14.89 -0.91 17.70
CA GLU A 231 16.21 -0.59 17.15
C GLU A 231 16.32 -0.99 15.66
N GLY A 232 16.86 -0.08 14.86
CA GLY A 232 16.97 -0.21 13.40
C GLY A 232 15.83 0.43 12.60
N LEU A 233 14.84 1.05 13.26
CA LEU A 233 13.74 1.73 12.58
C LEU A 233 14.23 2.93 11.76
N CYS A 234 13.91 2.91 10.48
CA CYS A 234 14.08 4.01 9.55
C CYS A 234 12.95 5.04 9.70
N VAL A 235 13.30 6.30 9.91
CA VAL A 235 12.34 7.38 10.17
C VAL A 235 12.46 8.50 9.13
N GLU A 236 11.37 9.24 8.95
CA GLU A 236 11.25 10.38 8.04
C GLU A 236 12.46 11.33 8.09
N GLY A 237 13.12 11.51 6.95
CA GLY A 237 14.28 12.39 6.78
C GLY A 237 15.63 11.81 7.22
N SER A 238 15.71 10.52 7.56
CA SER A 238 16.98 9.86 7.93
C SER A 238 17.74 9.23 6.75
N LEU A 239 17.10 9.14 5.57
CA LEU A 239 17.70 8.69 4.30
C LEU A 239 18.37 7.31 4.40
N CYS A 240 17.66 6.32 4.96
CA CYS A 240 18.22 4.99 5.26
C CYS A 240 18.54 4.10 4.04
N SER A 241 18.30 4.59 2.82
CA SER A 241 18.59 3.86 1.59
C SER A 241 19.32 4.76 0.61
N ASP A 242 20.39 4.22 0.01
CA ASP A 242 21.06 4.85 -1.13
C ASP A 242 20.24 4.75 -2.44
N ALA A 243 19.10 4.05 -2.43
CA ALA A 243 18.19 3.98 -3.57
C ALA A 243 17.44 5.31 -3.76
N LEU A 244 17.48 5.84 -4.99
CA LEU A 244 16.73 7.02 -5.39
C LEU A 244 15.42 6.59 -6.06
N PHE A 245 14.28 7.03 -5.51
CA PHE A 245 12.94 6.72 -6.05
C PHE A 245 12.29 7.92 -6.76
N ALA A 246 13.09 8.91 -7.17
CA ALA A 246 12.60 10.15 -7.78
C ALA A 246 11.70 9.89 -9.01
N ASP A 247 12.06 8.91 -9.86
CA ASP A 247 11.31 8.53 -11.05
C ASP A 247 10.11 7.61 -10.75
N ASP A 248 10.04 7.01 -9.56
CA ASP A 248 8.94 6.11 -9.14
C ASP A 248 7.74 6.88 -8.58
N PHE A 249 7.94 8.13 -8.14
CA PHE A 249 6.88 9.09 -7.80
C PHE A 249 6.39 9.92 -8.99
N GLY A 250 7.02 9.78 -10.16
CA GLY A 250 6.52 10.31 -11.43
C GLY A 250 5.39 9.43 -11.97
N GLY A 251 4.24 10.06 -12.24
CA GLY A 251 3.16 9.51 -13.06
C GLY A 251 3.29 9.94 -14.52
#